data_AF-A0A7C2N528-F1
#
_entry.id   AF-A0A7C2N528-F1
#
_cell.length_a   1.000
_cell.length_b   1.000
_cell.length_c   1.000
_cell.angle_alpha   90.00
_cell.angle_beta   90.00
_cell.angle_gamma   90.00
#
_symmetry.space_group_name_H-M   'P 1'
#
loop_
_entity.id
_entity.type
_entity.pdbx_description
1 polymer ?
#
loop_
_entity_poly.entity_id
_entity_poly.type
_entity_poly.pdbx_seq_one_letter_code
_entity_poly.pdbx_strand_id
1 'polypeptide(L)'
;MKTICMMMTLLVFAVLLSGVRTLAEDIPGDQAKKLEAFFRKTLDTKMPKGAKISVNGYQESPISGFKKGSLVIEASGKSLNFPFLISQEGKYIILAESIDTKTFTDTGVGGLKKGAIPIGRQQIPVLMSADGRYLMLGELIDFKANTPN
;
A
#
# COMPACT_ATOMS: atom_id res chain seq x y z
N MET A 1 -18.97 -34.27 9.29
CA MET A 1 -18.33 -33.39 10.28
C MET A 1 -18.39 -31.95 9.79
N LYS A 2 -18.85 -31.06 10.66
CA LYS A 2 -19.21 -29.66 10.39
C LYS A 2 -17.97 -28.78 10.14
N THR A 3 -18.13 -27.86 9.18
CA THR A 3 -17.68 -26.46 9.11
C THR A 3 -16.70 -25.97 10.18
N ILE A 4 -15.61 -25.32 9.72
CA ILE A 4 -15.01 -24.04 10.16
C ILE A 4 -13.85 -23.82 9.17
N CYS A 5 -14.02 -23.08 8.07
CA CYS A 5 -13.92 -21.62 8.03
C CYS A 5 -12.73 -21.10 8.85
N MET A 6 -11.50 -21.53 8.51
CA MET A 6 -10.29 -20.95 9.08
C MET A 6 -9.98 -19.64 8.34
N MET A 7 -10.70 -18.61 8.77
CA MET A 7 -10.27 -17.23 8.93
C MET A 7 -9.12 -16.77 8.00
N MET A 8 -9.53 -16.19 6.87
CA MET A 8 -8.74 -15.24 6.11
C MET A 8 -8.57 -13.98 6.96
N THR A 9 -7.65 -14.03 7.92
CA THR A 9 -7.33 -12.89 8.80
C THR A 9 -6.63 -11.83 7.97
N LEU A 10 -7.40 -10.81 7.59
CA LEU A 10 -6.93 -9.53 7.09
C LEU A 10 -5.90 -8.98 8.09
N LEU A 11 -4.63 -9.03 7.73
CA LEU A 11 -3.52 -8.57 8.56
C LEU A 11 -3.49 -7.04 8.56
N VAL A 12 -4.31 -6.42 9.42
CA VAL A 12 -4.27 -4.97 9.69
C VAL A 12 -3.03 -4.68 10.53
N PHE A 13 -1.93 -4.32 9.87
CA PHE A 13 -0.67 -3.95 10.52
C PHE A 13 -0.69 -2.47 10.95
N ALA A 14 -1.47 -2.14 11.98
CA ALA A 14 -1.39 -0.86 12.67
C ALA A 14 -0.47 -1.01 13.89
N VAL A 15 0.85 -1.09 13.67
CA VAL A 15 1.83 -1.03 14.77
C VAL A 15 2.27 0.42 14.92
N LEU A 16 1.66 1.12 15.88
CA LEU A 16 2.17 2.39 16.41
C LEU A 16 3.50 2.10 17.13
N LEU A 17 4.61 2.39 16.48
CA LEU A 17 5.96 2.32 17.08
C LEU A 17 6.23 3.60 17.88
N SER A 18 5.78 3.65 19.14
CA SER A 18 6.38 4.51 20.16
C SER A 18 7.65 3.83 20.68
N GLY A 19 8.73 3.96 19.91
CA GLY A 19 10.06 3.48 20.28
C GLY A 19 11.11 4.28 19.54
N VAL A 20 11.37 5.51 20.02
CA VAL A 20 12.50 6.31 19.57
C VAL A 20 13.78 5.55 19.93
N ARG A 21 14.46 5.00 18.92
CA ARG A 21 15.90 4.81 18.96
C ARG A 21 16.48 5.46 17.72
N THR A 22 17.26 6.51 17.99
CA THR A 22 18.17 7.19 17.08
C THR A 22 18.95 6.19 16.24
N LEU A 23 18.64 6.12 14.95
CA LEU A 23 19.55 5.64 13.91
C LEU A 23 19.61 6.72 12.83
N ALA A 24 20.01 7.92 13.24
CA ALA A 24 20.57 8.90 12.33
C ALA A 24 22.05 8.55 12.19
N GLU A 25 22.33 7.60 11.31
CA GLU A 25 23.68 7.39 10.80
C GLU A 25 23.59 7.58 9.29
N ASP A 26 24.15 8.70 8.84
CA ASP A 26 24.36 9.02 7.43
C ASP A 26 25.11 7.86 6.77
N ILE A 27 24.45 7.10 5.91
CA ILE A 27 25.12 5.99 5.24
C ILE A 27 24.64 5.87 3.79
N PRO A 28 25.35 6.49 2.84
CA PRO A 28 25.26 6.18 1.43
C PRO A 28 26.03 4.87 1.19
N GLY A 29 25.29 3.77 1.02
CA GLY A 29 25.84 2.44 0.75
C GLY A 29 24.76 1.36 0.83
N ASP A 30 24.08 1.15 -0.30
CA ASP A 30 23.01 0.17 -0.57
C ASP A 30 21.85 0.13 0.45
N GLN A 31 21.01 1.18 0.43
CA GLN A 31 19.78 1.25 1.23
C GLN A 31 18.85 0.04 1.00
N ALA A 32 18.87 -0.58 -0.19
CA ALA A 32 18.07 -1.77 -0.48
C ALA A 32 18.54 -2.98 0.35
N LYS A 33 19.85 -3.21 0.46
CA LYS A 33 20.40 -4.27 1.35
C LYS A 33 20.08 -4.05 2.82
N LYS A 34 20.15 -2.80 3.28
CA LYS A 34 19.77 -2.47 4.66
C LYS A 34 18.30 -2.74 4.92
N LEU A 35 17.46 -2.38 3.95
CA LEU A 35 16.04 -2.62 4.02
C LEU A 35 15.72 -4.12 3.97
N GLU A 36 16.44 -4.91 3.17
CA GLU A 36 16.36 -6.37 3.19
C GLU A 36 16.73 -6.94 4.56
N ALA A 37 17.82 -6.49 5.16
CA ALA A 37 18.24 -6.90 6.50
C ALA A 37 17.21 -6.51 7.57
N PHE A 38 16.64 -5.31 7.47
CA PHE A 38 15.55 -4.85 8.33
C PHE A 38 14.32 -5.74 8.19
N PHE A 39 13.86 -6.04 6.97
CA PHE A 39 12.70 -6.92 6.75
C PHE A 39 12.97 -8.34 7.23
N ARG A 40 14.17 -8.87 6.99
CA ARG A 40 14.58 -10.18 7.50
C ARG A 40 14.49 -10.23 9.02
N LYS A 41 15.10 -9.26 9.71
CA LYS A 41 15.04 -9.17 11.17
C LYS A 41 13.61 -8.99 11.71
N THR A 42 12.81 -8.18 11.02
CA THR A 42 11.44 -7.85 11.46
C THR A 42 10.46 -9.01 11.25
N LEU A 43 10.67 -9.81 10.19
CA LEU A 43 9.78 -10.90 9.81
C LEU A 43 10.29 -12.28 10.24
N ASP A 44 11.52 -12.40 10.75
CA ASP A 44 12.21 -13.67 11.01
C ASP A 44 11.35 -14.73 11.70
N THR A 45 10.63 -14.35 12.76
CA THR A 45 9.78 -15.27 13.55
C THR A 45 8.45 -15.62 12.89
N LYS A 46 8.08 -14.92 11.82
CA LYS A 46 6.80 -15.05 11.10
C LYS A 46 6.96 -15.73 9.74
N MET A 47 8.19 -16.02 9.33
CA MET A 47 8.50 -16.51 8.00
C MET A 47 8.63 -18.04 7.98
N PRO A 48 8.13 -18.72 6.92
CA PRO A 48 8.41 -20.14 6.73
C PRO A 48 9.92 -20.42 6.68
N LYS A 49 10.34 -21.58 7.20
CA LYS A 49 11.75 -22.00 7.10
C LYS A 49 12.21 -22.01 5.64
N GLY A 50 13.36 -21.41 5.39
CA GLY A 50 13.96 -21.31 4.06
C GLY A 50 13.37 -20.21 3.17
N ALA A 51 12.50 -19.35 3.69
CA ALA A 51 12.00 -18.22 2.93
C ALA A 51 13.12 -17.22 2.60
N LYS A 52 13.12 -16.74 1.34
CA LYS A 52 14.02 -15.69 0.88
C LYS A 52 13.28 -14.36 0.90
N ILE A 53 13.98 -13.33 1.35
CA ILE A 53 13.52 -11.94 1.36
C ILE A 53 14.44 -11.17 0.44
N SER A 54 13.87 -10.31 -0.40
CA SER A 54 14.61 -9.39 -1.25
C SER A 54 13.86 -8.09 -1.42
N VAL A 55 14.59 -7.03 -1.77
CA VAL A 55 14.05 -5.71 -2.10
C VAL A 55 14.32 -5.44 -3.57
N ASN A 56 13.25 -5.25 -4.35
CA ASN A 56 13.31 -5.00 -5.79
C ASN A 56 12.80 -3.61 -6.13
N GLY A 57 13.27 -3.06 -7.25
CA GLY A 57 12.74 -1.81 -7.80
C GLY A 57 12.87 -0.59 -6.88
N TYR A 58 13.93 -0.54 -6.07
CA TYR A 58 14.18 0.57 -5.16
C TYR A 58 14.59 1.84 -5.92
N GLN A 59 13.71 2.84 -5.95
CA GLN A 59 13.91 4.07 -6.73
C GLN A 59 13.12 5.25 -6.14
N GLU A 60 13.26 6.44 -6.72
CA GLU A 60 12.45 7.60 -6.35
C GLU A 60 10.94 7.35 -6.55
N SER A 61 10.15 7.86 -5.60
CA SER A 61 8.69 7.85 -5.68
C SER A 61 8.17 9.10 -6.40
N PRO A 62 7.02 9.03 -7.09
CA PRO A 62 6.30 10.23 -7.52
C PRO A 62 5.78 11.06 -6.33
N ILE A 63 5.73 10.50 -5.12
CA ILE A 63 5.38 11.22 -3.89
C ILE A 63 6.65 11.84 -3.31
N SER A 64 6.70 13.17 -3.28
CA SER A 64 7.86 13.92 -2.77
C SER A 64 8.23 13.50 -1.34
N GLY A 65 9.54 13.37 -1.08
CA GLY A 65 10.06 12.93 0.22
C GLY A 65 10.05 11.42 0.44
N PHE A 66 9.65 10.62 -0.55
CA PHE A 66 9.64 9.16 -0.47
C PHE A 66 10.44 8.50 -1.60
N LYS A 67 11.00 7.34 -1.28
CA LYS A 67 11.40 6.33 -2.26
C LYS A 67 10.37 5.21 -2.26
N LYS A 68 10.34 4.42 -3.33
CA LYS A 68 9.46 3.28 -3.48
C LYS A 68 10.23 2.02 -3.83
N GLY A 69 9.60 0.87 -3.62
CA GLY A 69 10.11 -0.42 -4.07
C GLY A 69 9.11 -1.53 -3.77
N SER A 70 9.58 -2.77 -3.90
CA SER A 70 8.82 -3.98 -3.63
C SER A 70 9.59 -4.89 -2.70
N LEU A 71 8.97 -5.29 -1.60
CA LEU A 71 9.43 -6.39 -0.77
C LEU A 71 8.95 -7.70 -1.42
N VAL A 72 9.89 -8.56 -1.78
CA VAL A 72 9.59 -9.87 -2.36
C VAL A 72 9.94 -10.96 -1.35
N ILE A 73 8.96 -11.81 -1.08
CA ILE A 73 9.07 -12.96 -0.19
C ILE A 73 8.86 -14.22 -1.01
N GLU A 74 9.89 -15.05 -1.13
CA GLU A 74 9.81 -16.35 -1.78
C GLU A 74 9.80 -17.46 -0.73
N ALA A 75 8.73 -18.24 -0.67
CA ALA A 75 8.60 -19.35 0.25
C ALA A 75 7.77 -20.47 -0.37
N SER A 76 8.20 -21.73 -0.19
CA SER A 76 7.44 -22.91 -0.63
C SER A 76 6.97 -22.86 -2.09
N GLY A 77 7.83 -22.34 -2.99
CA GLY A 77 7.52 -22.22 -4.42
C GLY A 77 6.54 -21.09 -4.79
N LYS A 78 6.14 -20.23 -3.84
CA LYS A 78 5.32 -19.05 -4.07
C LYS A 78 6.14 -17.78 -3.87
N SER A 79 5.86 -16.76 -4.67
CA SER A 79 6.42 -15.42 -4.52
C SER A 79 5.30 -14.45 -4.14
N LEU A 80 5.50 -13.71 -3.05
CA LEU A 80 4.61 -12.65 -2.58
C LEU A 80 5.32 -11.31 -2.77
N ASN A 81 4.64 -10.35 -3.38
CA ASN A 81 5.17 -9.01 -3.62
C ASN A 81 4.35 -7.99 -2.82
N PHE A 82 5.03 -7.22 -1.99
CA PHE A 82 4.45 -6.14 -1.19
C PHE A 82 5.07 -4.82 -1.63
N PRO A 83 4.34 -3.95 -2.36
CA PRO A 83 4.82 -2.61 -2.65
C PRO A 83 5.02 -1.83 -1.35
N PHE A 84 6.05 -0.98 -1.33
CA PHE A 84 6.30 -0.09 -0.21
C PHE A 84 6.72 1.31 -0.64
N LEU A 85 6.51 2.26 0.28
CA LEU A 85 7.14 3.56 0.31
C LEU A 85 8.02 3.66 1.56
N ILE A 86 9.16 4.34 1.44
CA ILE A 86 10.02 4.67 2.58
C ILE A 86 10.35 6.16 2.51
N SER A 87 10.29 6.86 3.66
CA SER A 87 10.71 8.27 3.68
C SER A 87 12.18 8.38 3.29
N GLN A 88 12.57 9.48 2.64
CA GLN A 88 13.94 9.66 2.15
C GLN A 88 14.97 9.62 3.29
N GLU A 89 14.61 10.07 4.51
CA GLU A 89 15.43 9.91 5.71
C GLU A 89 15.41 8.50 6.32
N GLY A 90 14.64 7.56 5.75
CA GLY A 90 14.62 6.15 6.14
C GLY A 90 13.84 5.83 7.42
N LYS A 91 13.14 6.81 7.99
CA LYS A 91 12.48 6.68 9.30
C LYS A 91 11.14 5.96 9.25
N TYR A 92 10.38 6.12 8.17
CA TYR A 92 9.02 5.59 8.05
C TYR A 92 8.90 4.69 6.82
N ILE A 93 8.30 3.50 7.00
CA ILE A 93 7.99 2.57 5.91
C ILE A 93 6.47 2.35 5.87
N ILE A 94 5.90 2.46 4.68
CA ILE A 94 4.49 2.19 4.38
C ILE A 94 4.44 0.98 3.45
N LEU A 95 3.81 -0.11 3.87
CA LEU A 95 3.58 -1.31 3.04
C LEU A 95 2.19 -1.21 2.41
N ALA A 96 2.09 -0.48 1.30
CA ALA A 96 0.86 -0.27 0.57
C ALA A 96 1.13 0.06 -0.89
N GLU A 97 0.11 -0.17 -1.73
CA GLU A 97 0.09 0.32 -3.10
C GLU A 97 -0.33 1.80 -3.11
N SER A 98 0.40 2.64 -3.86
CA SER A 98 0.02 4.03 -4.07
C SER A 98 -0.88 4.16 -5.29
N ILE A 99 -1.98 4.91 -5.17
CA ILE A 99 -2.92 5.13 -6.26
C ILE A 99 -2.69 6.52 -6.84
N ASP A 100 -2.44 6.58 -8.15
CA ASP A 100 -2.32 7.85 -8.85
C ASP A 100 -3.71 8.42 -9.19
N THR A 101 -4.18 9.34 -8.35
CA THR A 101 -5.49 9.98 -8.52
C THR A 101 -5.52 10.97 -9.68
N LYS A 102 -4.40 11.26 -10.36
CA LYS A 102 -4.42 12.03 -11.62
C LYS A 102 -5.11 11.28 -12.75
N THR A 103 -5.18 9.95 -12.66
CA THR A 103 -5.93 9.10 -13.59
C THR A 103 -7.44 9.20 -13.40
N PHE A 104 -7.91 9.84 -12.32
CA PHE A 104 -9.34 9.97 -12.05
C PHE A 104 -9.96 10.94 -13.05
N THR A 105 -11.08 10.53 -13.61
CA THR A 105 -11.77 11.25 -14.69
C THR A 105 -12.81 12.20 -14.12
N ASP A 106 -13.09 13.29 -14.83
CA ASP A 106 -14.21 14.17 -14.50
C ASP A 106 -15.55 13.41 -14.52
N THR A 107 -16.48 13.84 -13.67
CA THR A 107 -17.79 13.21 -13.54
C THR A 107 -18.91 13.90 -14.30
N GLY A 108 -18.68 15.12 -14.80
CA GLY A 108 -19.70 16.05 -15.28
C GLY A 108 -20.35 16.87 -14.15
N VAL A 109 -20.14 16.51 -12.89
CA VAL A 109 -20.54 17.29 -11.71
C VAL A 109 -19.37 18.20 -11.33
N GLY A 110 -19.63 19.51 -11.31
CA GLY A 110 -18.61 20.52 -11.06
C GLY A 110 -17.81 20.24 -9.79
N GLY A 111 -16.49 20.16 -9.94
CA GLY A 111 -15.57 19.95 -8.81
C GLY A 111 -15.43 18.51 -8.34
N LEU A 112 -15.89 17.52 -9.10
CA LEU A 112 -15.87 16.12 -8.69
C LEU A 112 -15.27 15.20 -9.77
N LYS A 113 -14.30 14.38 -9.36
CA LYS A 113 -13.67 13.33 -10.17
C LYS A 113 -14.09 11.95 -9.67
N LYS A 114 -14.03 10.94 -10.53
CA LYS A 114 -14.27 9.54 -10.21
C LYS A 114 -13.07 8.66 -10.55
N GLY A 115 -12.89 7.61 -9.77
CA GLY A 115 -11.89 6.58 -9.99
C GLY A 115 -12.26 5.30 -9.24
N ALA A 116 -11.27 4.43 -9.07
CA ALA A 116 -11.42 3.22 -8.27
C ALA A 116 -10.17 2.97 -7.42
N ILE A 117 -10.38 2.37 -6.26
CA ILE A 117 -9.34 1.88 -5.36
C ILE A 117 -9.28 0.36 -5.49
N PRO A 118 -8.14 -0.22 -5.90
CA PRO A 118 -7.97 -1.67 -5.90
C PRO A 118 -7.87 -2.18 -4.46
N ILE A 119 -8.72 -3.14 -4.11
CA ILE A 119 -8.62 -3.90 -2.86
C ILE A 119 -8.60 -5.39 -3.23
N GLY A 120 -7.40 -5.96 -3.30
CA GLY A 120 -7.20 -7.32 -3.77
C GLY A 120 -7.63 -7.49 -5.22
N ARG A 121 -8.70 -8.26 -5.46
CA ARG A 121 -9.29 -8.46 -6.80
C ARG A 121 -10.48 -7.54 -7.10
N GLN A 122 -10.91 -6.76 -6.11
CA GLN A 122 -12.06 -5.87 -6.23
C GLN A 122 -11.59 -4.45 -6.57
N GLN A 123 -12.43 -3.73 -7.31
CA GLN A 123 -12.28 -2.30 -7.56
C GLN A 123 -13.40 -1.60 -6.80
N ILE A 124 -13.05 -0.78 -5.82
CA ILE A 124 -14.01 0.00 -5.05
C ILE A 124 -14.15 1.37 -5.72
N PRO A 125 -15.33 1.71 -6.26
CA PRO A 125 -15.52 3.02 -6.87
C PRO A 125 -15.38 4.12 -5.83
N VAL A 126 -14.73 5.20 -6.22
CA VAL A 126 -14.55 6.38 -5.38
C VAL A 126 -14.79 7.65 -6.16
N LEU A 127 -15.25 8.67 -5.43
CA LEU A 127 -15.33 10.04 -5.89
C LEU A 127 -14.31 10.87 -5.12
N MET A 128 -13.72 11.87 -5.76
CA MET A 128 -12.72 12.75 -5.17
C MET A 128 -13.04 14.19 -5.55
N SER A 129 -12.98 15.11 -4.59
CA SER A 129 -13.08 16.53 -4.90
C SER A 129 -11.92 16.96 -5.82
N ALA A 130 -12.16 17.94 -6.69
CA ALA A 130 -11.17 18.39 -7.66
C ALA A 130 -9.87 18.91 -7.01
N ASP A 131 -9.97 19.45 -5.79
CA ASP A 131 -8.84 19.87 -4.97
C ASP A 131 -8.15 18.72 -4.19
N GLY A 132 -8.66 17.50 -4.30
CA GLY A 132 -8.12 16.30 -3.65
C GLY A 132 -8.33 16.22 -2.14
N ARG A 133 -9.05 17.18 -1.52
CA ARG A 133 -9.23 17.23 -0.06
C ARG A 133 -10.26 16.22 0.47
N TYR A 134 -11.22 15.81 -0.35
CA TYR A 134 -12.29 14.91 0.04
C TYR A 134 -12.29 13.67 -0.86
N LEU A 135 -12.39 12.51 -0.23
CA LEU A 135 -12.55 11.22 -0.87
C LEU A 135 -13.84 10.57 -0.35
N MET A 136 -14.68 10.09 -1.26
CA MET A 136 -15.96 9.46 -0.97
C MET A 136 -15.95 8.06 -1.57
N LEU A 137 -16.40 7.06 -0.81
CA LEU A 137 -16.59 5.70 -1.32
C LEU A 137 -17.96 5.61 -1.97
N GLY A 138 -18.02 5.13 -3.21
CA GLY A 138 -19.26 4.95 -3.97
C GLY A 138 -19.25 5.58 -5.36
N GLU A 139 -20.44 5.69 -5.94
CA GLU A 139 -20.68 6.18 -7.30
C GLU A 139 -21.69 7.33 -7.30
N LEU A 140 -21.68 8.08 -8.40
CA LEU A 140 -22.73 9.06 -8.67
C LEU A 140 -23.99 8.34 -9.12
N ILE A 141 -25.11 8.68 -8.49
CA ILE A 141 -26.43 8.19 -8.85
C ILE A 141 -27.23 9.36 -9.42
N ASP A 142 -27.64 9.26 -10.69
CA ASP A 142 -28.59 10.20 -11.26
C ASP A 142 -29.98 9.90 -10.71
N PHE A 143 -30.43 10.74 -9.78
CA PHE A 143 -31.75 10.58 -9.18
C PHE A 143 -32.89 10.81 -10.20
N LYS A 144 -32.72 11.75 -11.14
CA LYS A 144 -33.77 12.11 -12.10
C LYS A 144 -33.96 11.06 -13.18
N ALA A 145 -32.88 10.39 -13.59
CA ALA A 145 -32.96 9.27 -14.52
C ALA A 145 -33.58 8.00 -13.89
N ASN A 146 -33.60 7.92 -12.56
CA ASN A 146 -34.08 6.74 -11.81
C ASN A 146 -35.45 6.94 -11.14
N THR A 147 -36.14 8.05 -11.42
CA THR A 147 -37.54 8.21 -11.00
C THR A 147 -38.47 7.43 -11.93
N PRO A 148 -39.34 6.54 -11.40
CA PRO A 148 -40.40 5.93 -12.20
C PRO A 148 -41.34 7.03 -12.73
N ASN A 149 -41.74 6.91 -13.99
CA ASN A 149 -42.77 7.78 -14.60
C ASN A 149 -44.07 7.78 -13.79
#